data_AF-A0A5E4XZL4-F1
#
_entry.id   AF-A0A5E4XZL4-F1
#
_cell.length_a   1.000
_cell.length_b   1.000
_cell.length_c   1.000
_cell.angle_alpha   90.00
_cell.angle_beta   90.00
_cell.angle_gamma   90.00
#
_symmetry.space_group_name_H-M   'P 1'
#
loop_
_entity.id
_entity.type
_entity.pdbx_description
1 polymer ?
#
loop_
_entity_poly.entity_id
_entity_poly.type
_entity_poly.pdbx_seq_one_letter_code
_entity_poly.pdbx_strand_id
1 'polypeptide(L)'
;MKKHPLDFWVGLFVVLGFAALLFLALKAGNMSSLSFSSTYPVTVRFDNIGGLKPRAPVKSAGVVVGRVASIRFDDKRYLADVTLNIDAQYQFPKDSSAKILTSGLLGEQYIGLEPGGDDQMLKGGDTITLTQSAIVLENLIGQFLYNKAADAGGAQAGGASAAPAPATPAAAPAQGAATVNQGK
;
A
#
# COMPACT_ATOMS: atom_id res chain seq x y z
N MET A 1 -74.13 -1.49 7.17
CA MET A 1 -73.24 -0.32 7.26
C MET A 1 -71.96 -0.65 6.49
N LYS A 2 -71.68 0.04 5.38
CA LYS A 2 -70.63 -0.33 4.40
C LYS A 2 -69.25 0.13 4.92
N LYS A 3 -68.49 -0.78 5.57
CA LYS A 3 -67.11 -0.54 6.07
C LYS A 3 -65.99 -0.69 5.02
N HIS A 4 -66.35 -1.04 3.78
CA HIS A 4 -65.44 -1.26 2.65
C HIS A 4 -64.37 -0.18 2.36
N PRO A 5 -64.62 1.13 2.49
CA PRO A 5 -63.61 2.12 2.08
C PRO A 5 -62.46 2.28 3.10
N LEU A 6 -62.69 1.94 4.38
CA LEU A 6 -61.68 2.10 5.43
C LEU A 6 -60.57 1.05 5.33
N ASP A 7 -60.96 -0.21 5.11
CA ASP A 7 -60.01 -1.33 5.00
C ASP A 7 -59.07 -1.14 3.79
N PHE A 8 -59.59 -0.61 2.68
CA PHE A 8 -58.80 -0.24 1.50
C PHE A 8 -57.81 0.89 1.79
N TRP A 9 -58.23 1.91 2.55
CA TRP A 9 -57.37 3.04 2.92
C TRP A 9 -56.24 2.64 3.88
N VAL A 10 -56.53 1.75 4.82
CA VAL A 10 -55.52 1.17 5.73
C VAL A 10 -54.52 0.33 4.93
N GLY A 11 -55.00 -0.51 4.00
CA GLY A 11 -54.12 -1.28 3.11
C GLY A 11 -53.21 -0.37 2.29
N LEU A 12 -53.76 0.70 1.68
CA LEU A 12 -52.97 1.68 0.93
C LEU A 12 -51.93 2.37 1.81
N PHE A 13 -52.28 2.77 3.03
CA PHE A 13 -51.35 3.39 3.98
C PHE A 13 -50.20 2.46 4.34
N VAL A 14 -50.48 1.18 4.61
CA VAL A 14 -49.45 0.18 4.93
C VAL A 14 -48.52 -0.06 3.74
N VAL A 15 -49.06 -0.18 2.53
CA VAL A 15 -48.26 -0.33 1.30
C VAL A 15 -47.36 0.89 1.08
N LEU A 16 -47.91 2.09 1.25
CA LEU A 16 -47.15 3.34 1.08
C LEU A 16 -46.05 3.47 2.14
N GLY A 17 -46.35 3.10 3.39
CA GLY A 17 -45.37 3.05 4.47
C GLY A 17 -44.26 2.04 4.19
N PHE A 18 -44.60 0.84 3.72
CA PHE A 18 -43.63 -0.18 3.34
C PHE A 18 -42.76 0.30 2.16
N ALA A 19 -43.35 0.92 1.14
CA ALA A 19 -42.61 1.49 0.02
C ALA A 19 -41.67 2.62 0.47
N ALA A 20 -42.08 3.48 1.39
CA ALA A 20 -41.24 4.52 1.96
C ALA A 20 -40.07 3.95 2.77
N LEU A 21 -40.31 2.91 3.58
CA LEU A 21 -39.25 2.21 4.31
C LEU A 21 -38.27 1.51 3.38
N LEU A 22 -38.76 0.85 2.32
CA LEU A 22 -37.92 0.22 1.30
C LEU A 22 -37.07 1.28 0.58
N PHE A 23 -37.66 2.40 0.20
CA PHE A 23 -36.93 3.52 -0.43
C PHE A 23 -35.84 4.07 0.50
N LEU A 24 -36.15 4.26 1.78
CA LEU A 24 -35.18 4.73 2.77
C LEU A 24 -34.05 3.71 2.98
N ALA A 25 -34.37 2.42 3.04
CA ALA A 25 -33.37 1.36 3.18
C ALA A 25 -32.42 1.28 1.99
N LEU A 26 -32.93 1.38 0.76
CA LEU A 26 -32.11 1.41 -0.45
C LEU A 26 -31.23 2.66 -0.52
N LYS A 27 -31.77 3.82 -0.13
CA LYS A 27 -31.03 5.09 -0.07
C LYS A 27 -29.95 5.06 1.02
N ALA A 28 -30.25 4.57 2.21
CA ALA A 28 -29.31 4.43 3.32
C ALA A 28 -28.22 3.40 3.03
N GLY A 29 -28.53 2.34 2.28
CA GLY A 29 -27.58 1.33 1.81
C GLY A 29 -26.57 1.84 0.77
N ASN A 30 -26.64 3.12 0.39
CA ASN A 30 -25.75 3.75 -0.59
C ASN A 30 -25.71 3.00 -1.94
N MET A 31 -26.82 2.33 -2.30
CA MET A 31 -27.00 1.69 -3.61
C MET A 31 -27.00 2.71 -4.75
N SER A 32 -27.25 3.98 -4.45
CA SER A 32 -27.08 5.12 -5.36
C SER A 32 -25.62 5.46 -5.70
N SER A 33 -24.63 4.86 -5.04
CA SER A 33 -23.20 4.97 -5.43
C SER A 33 -22.81 4.07 -6.60
N LEU A 34 -23.74 3.26 -7.14
CA LEU A 34 -23.63 2.68 -8.48
C LEU A 34 -23.78 3.81 -9.50
N SER A 35 -22.77 4.67 -9.58
CA SER A 35 -22.62 5.63 -10.65
C SER A 35 -22.44 4.82 -11.94
N PHE A 36 -23.48 4.79 -12.78
CA PHE A 36 -23.42 4.28 -14.17
C PHE A 36 -22.59 5.20 -15.09
N SER A 37 -21.67 5.98 -14.52
CA SER A 37 -20.72 6.77 -15.26
C SER A 37 -19.81 5.83 -16.04
N SER A 38 -19.56 6.17 -17.31
CA SER A 38 -18.59 5.43 -18.11
C SER A 38 -17.23 5.54 -17.42
N THR A 39 -16.61 4.39 -17.16
CA THR A 39 -15.27 4.30 -16.56
C THR A 39 -14.39 3.44 -17.44
N TYR A 40 -13.08 3.65 -17.36
CA TYR A 40 -12.11 2.76 -17.98
C TYR A 40 -11.23 2.11 -16.90
N PRO A 41 -11.03 0.78 -16.98
CA PRO A 41 -10.24 0.06 -15.99
C PRO A 41 -8.75 0.24 -16.26
N VAL A 42 -7.97 0.52 -15.22
CA VAL A 42 -6.49 0.58 -15.28
C VAL A 42 -5.93 -0.28 -14.16
N THR A 43 -4.87 -1.03 -14.43
CA THR A 43 -4.22 -1.89 -13.44
C THR A 43 -2.99 -1.19 -12.87
N VAL A 44 -2.77 -1.35 -11.58
CA VAL A 44 -1.63 -0.80 -10.86
C VAL A 44 -1.08 -1.88 -9.94
N ARG A 45 0.22 -1.89 -9.71
CA ARG A 45 0.88 -2.93 -8.92
C ARG A 45 1.61 -2.31 -7.75
N PHE A 46 1.42 -2.86 -6.56
CA PHE A 46 2.09 -2.39 -5.35
C PHE A 46 2.72 -3.55 -4.60
N ASP A 47 3.88 -3.32 -3.99
CA ASP A 47 4.52 -4.28 -3.08
C ASP A 47 3.74 -4.37 -1.77
N ASN A 48 3.22 -3.24 -1.29
CA ASN A 48 2.45 -3.16 -0.07
C ASN A 48 1.30 -2.16 -0.24
N ILE A 49 0.08 -2.65 -0.06
CA ILE A 49 -1.13 -1.83 -0.17
C ILE A 49 -1.58 -1.23 1.17
N GLY A 50 -0.94 -1.60 2.28
CA GLY A 50 -1.33 -1.22 3.63
C GLY A 50 -2.77 -1.63 3.95
N GLY A 51 -3.56 -0.64 4.39
CA GLY A 51 -4.98 -0.75 4.67
C GLY A 51 -5.91 -0.35 3.52
N LEU A 52 -5.42 -0.28 2.27
CA LEU A 52 -6.23 0.02 1.09
C LEU A 52 -7.33 -1.04 0.89
N LYS A 53 -8.55 -0.59 0.58
CA LYS A 53 -9.72 -1.46 0.43
C LYS A 53 -10.39 -1.25 -0.93
N PRO A 54 -11.15 -2.24 -1.44
CA PRO A 54 -12.07 -2.01 -2.55
C PRO A 54 -12.99 -0.82 -2.28
N ARG A 55 -13.34 -0.08 -3.33
CA ARG A 55 -14.11 1.19 -3.30
C ARG A 55 -13.37 2.39 -2.70
N ALA A 56 -12.12 2.24 -2.26
CA ALA A 56 -11.31 3.40 -1.87
C ALA A 56 -11.24 4.42 -3.01
N PRO A 57 -11.26 5.73 -2.71
CA PRO A 57 -11.26 6.76 -3.73
C PRO A 57 -9.91 6.81 -4.45
N VAL A 58 -9.95 7.07 -5.76
CA VAL A 58 -8.79 7.49 -6.55
C VAL A 58 -8.91 8.99 -6.72
N LYS A 59 -7.89 9.73 -6.31
CA LYS A 59 -7.88 11.20 -6.31
C LYS A 59 -6.73 11.74 -7.15
N SER A 60 -6.98 12.79 -7.90
CA SER A 60 -5.95 13.62 -8.52
C SER A 60 -6.13 15.06 -8.07
N ALA A 61 -5.04 15.73 -7.66
CA ALA A 61 -5.07 17.09 -7.12
C ALA A 61 -6.15 17.31 -6.03
N GLY A 62 -6.44 16.27 -5.22
CA GLY A 62 -7.47 16.30 -4.17
C GLY A 62 -8.91 16.01 -4.63
N VAL A 63 -9.18 15.93 -5.93
CA VAL A 63 -10.49 15.65 -6.52
C VAL A 63 -10.65 14.15 -6.77
N VAL A 64 -11.82 13.58 -6.47
CA VAL A 64 -12.11 12.16 -6.75
C VAL A 64 -12.34 11.98 -8.26
N VAL A 65 -11.49 11.18 -8.89
CA VAL A 65 -11.50 10.90 -10.34
C VAL A 65 -11.85 9.44 -10.66
N GLY A 66 -11.98 8.60 -9.64
CA GLY A 66 -12.28 7.19 -9.80
C GLY A 66 -12.33 6.44 -8.48
N ARG A 67 -12.39 5.11 -8.55
CA ARG A 67 -12.39 4.23 -7.38
C ARG A 67 -11.63 2.93 -7.63
N VAL A 68 -11.13 2.33 -6.56
CA VAL A 68 -10.59 0.97 -6.58
C VAL A 68 -11.72 -0.02 -6.84
N ALA A 69 -11.62 -0.78 -7.95
CA ALA A 69 -12.59 -1.79 -8.33
C ALA A 69 -12.33 -3.11 -7.58
N SER A 70 -11.08 -3.59 -7.62
CA SER A 70 -10.69 -4.84 -6.98
C SER A 70 -9.22 -4.86 -6.62
N ILE A 71 -8.87 -5.70 -5.66
CA ILE A 71 -7.50 -5.96 -5.21
C ILE A 71 -7.30 -7.48 -5.27
N ARG A 72 -6.22 -7.92 -5.90
CA ARG A 72 -5.82 -9.33 -6.00
C ARG A 72 -4.35 -9.48 -5.68
N PHE A 73 -3.97 -10.63 -5.15
CA PHE A 73 -2.57 -10.98 -4.97
C PHE A 73 -2.12 -11.81 -6.19
N ASP A 74 -0.98 -11.46 -6.79
CA ASP A 74 -0.37 -12.23 -7.86
C ASP A 74 0.68 -13.18 -7.28
N ASP A 75 0.38 -14.48 -7.28
CA ASP A 75 1.24 -15.54 -6.73
C ASP A 75 2.54 -15.79 -7.50
N LYS A 76 2.71 -15.20 -8.69
CA LYS A 76 3.93 -15.33 -9.52
C LYS A 76 4.89 -14.19 -9.27
N ARG A 77 4.35 -12.98 -9.09
CA ARG A 77 5.12 -11.74 -8.89
C ARG A 77 5.23 -11.37 -7.41
N TYR A 78 4.42 -11.96 -6.54
CA TYR A 78 4.30 -11.63 -5.13
C TYR A 78 3.94 -10.15 -4.89
N LEU A 79 3.13 -9.57 -5.79
CA LEU A 79 2.67 -8.19 -5.74
C LEU A 79 1.14 -8.13 -5.62
N ALA A 80 0.63 -7.03 -5.08
CA ALA A 80 -0.79 -6.72 -5.12
C ALA A 80 -1.15 -6.04 -6.45
N ASP A 81 -1.99 -6.72 -7.24
CA ASP A 81 -2.62 -6.19 -8.43
C ASP A 81 -3.92 -5.45 -8.04
N VAL A 82 -3.93 -4.14 -8.25
CA VAL A 82 -5.06 -3.27 -7.93
C VAL A 82 -5.67 -2.75 -9.22
N THR A 83 -6.95 -3.03 -9.43
CA THR A 83 -7.71 -2.52 -10.58
C THR A 83 -8.45 -1.25 -10.18
N LEU A 84 -8.25 -0.18 -10.93
CA LEU A 84 -8.88 1.13 -10.75
C LEU A 84 -9.90 1.34 -11.85
N ASN A 85 -11.07 1.86 -11.50
CA ASN A 85 -12.02 2.41 -12.46
C ASN A 85 -11.92 3.93 -12.42
N ILE A 86 -11.36 4.52 -13.47
CA ILE A 86 -11.24 5.96 -13.63
C ILE A 86 -12.44 6.45 -14.45
N ASP A 87 -13.07 7.54 -14.03
CA ASP A 87 -14.17 8.13 -14.78
C ASP A 87 -13.69 8.61 -16.16
N ALA A 88 -14.40 8.24 -17.23
CA ALA A 88 -14.02 8.51 -18.61
C ALA A 88 -14.02 10.01 -18.97
N GLN A 89 -14.57 10.87 -18.13
CA GLN A 89 -14.48 12.33 -18.27
C GLN A 89 -13.06 12.86 -17.98
N TYR A 90 -12.25 12.09 -17.26
CA TYR A 90 -10.87 12.42 -16.94
C TYR A 90 -9.93 11.55 -17.78
N GLN A 91 -8.95 12.18 -18.43
CA GLN A 91 -7.90 11.47 -19.18
C GLN A 91 -6.56 11.74 -18.52
N PHE A 92 -5.73 10.70 -18.46
CA PHE A 92 -4.43 10.73 -17.80
C PHE A 92 -3.34 10.27 -18.78
N PRO A 93 -2.18 10.94 -18.84
CA PRO A 93 -1.02 10.49 -19.60
C PRO A 93 -0.58 9.08 -19.24
N LYS A 94 0.03 8.37 -20.18
CA LYS A 94 0.47 6.97 -20.02
C LYS A 94 1.57 6.81 -18.96
N ASP A 95 2.37 7.85 -18.77
CA ASP A 95 3.43 7.94 -17.76
C ASP A 95 2.93 8.48 -16.40
N SER A 96 1.61 8.55 -16.18
CA SER A 96 1.04 8.92 -14.88
C SER A 96 1.53 7.99 -13.77
N SER A 97 1.69 8.54 -12.56
CA SER A 97 2.11 7.78 -11.38
C SER A 97 0.97 7.59 -10.39
N ALA A 98 0.99 6.45 -9.69
CA ALA A 98 0.00 6.12 -8.68
C ALA A 98 0.66 5.90 -7.31
N LYS A 99 0.13 6.54 -6.27
CA LYS A 99 0.68 6.53 -4.91
C LYS A 99 -0.39 6.15 -3.90
N ILE A 100 -0.08 5.29 -2.94
CA ILE A 100 -1.00 5.04 -1.83
C ILE A 100 -0.75 6.08 -0.74
N LEU A 101 -1.78 6.85 -0.42
CA LEU A 101 -1.75 7.95 0.54
C LEU A 101 -2.80 7.74 1.62
N THR A 102 -2.58 8.33 2.79
CA THR A 102 -3.53 8.30 3.91
C THR A 102 -4.24 9.64 4.02
N SER A 103 -5.55 9.62 4.24
CA SER A 103 -6.32 10.85 4.46
C SER A 103 -6.02 11.43 5.86
N GLY A 104 -5.11 12.39 5.93
CA GLY A 104 -4.63 12.91 7.21
C GLY A 104 -3.79 11.87 7.96
N LEU A 105 -3.77 11.93 9.30
CA LEU A 105 -2.94 11.05 10.12
C LEU A 105 -3.54 9.65 10.34
N LEU A 106 -4.87 9.56 10.48
CA LEU A 106 -5.58 8.34 10.88
C LEU A 106 -6.70 7.95 9.92
N GLY A 107 -6.86 8.67 8.81
CA GLY A 107 -7.95 8.40 7.89
C GLY A 107 -7.73 7.16 7.06
N GLU A 108 -8.68 6.89 6.19
CA GLU A 108 -8.58 5.80 5.23
C GLU A 108 -7.50 6.06 4.17
N GLN A 109 -6.97 4.97 3.64
CA GLN A 109 -6.05 5.02 2.52
C GLN A 109 -6.80 5.21 1.21
N TYR A 110 -6.18 5.97 0.31
CA TYR A 110 -6.68 6.28 -1.02
C TYR A 110 -5.52 6.26 -2.01
N ILE A 111 -5.84 6.22 -3.31
CA ILE A 111 -4.81 6.29 -4.35
C ILE A 111 -4.74 7.73 -4.87
N GLY A 112 -3.58 8.35 -4.76
CA GLY A 112 -3.22 9.55 -5.48
C GLY A 112 -2.77 9.21 -6.89
N LEU A 113 -3.37 9.83 -7.90
CA LEU A 113 -2.98 9.72 -9.30
C LEU A 113 -2.39 11.06 -9.74
N GLU A 114 -1.13 11.06 -10.17
CA GLU A 114 -0.43 12.25 -10.65
C GLU A 114 -0.18 12.12 -12.16
N PRO A 115 -0.62 13.09 -12.97
CA PRO A 115 -0.37 13.06 -14.41
C PRO A 115 1.12 13.24 -14.70
N GLY A 116 1.61 12.50 -15.69
CA GLY A 116 2.93 12.72 -16.27
C GLY A 116 2.89 13.70 -17.44
N GLY A 117 3.83 13.58 -18.36
CA GLY A 117 4.00 14.45 -19.52
C GLY A 117 3.95 13.74 -20.89
N ASP A 118 3.56 12.47 -20.94
CA ASP A 118 3.42 11.73 -22.20
C ASP A 118 2.23 12.24 -23.03
N ASP A 119 2.42 12.34 -24.35
CA ASP A 119 1.36 12.68 -25.30
C ASP A 119 0.31 11.56 -25.44
N GLN A 120 0.69 10.31 -25.12
CA GLN A 120 -0.21 9.18 -25.14
C GLN A 120 -1.03 9.10 -23.86
N MET A 121 -2.34 8.93 -23.99
CA MET A 121 -3.25 8.77 -22.85
C MET A 121 -3.41 7.29 -22.47
N LEU A 122 -3.63 7.03 -21.17
CA LEU A 122 -4.01 5.73 -20.64
C LEU A 122 -5.34 5.27 -21.24
N LYS A 123 -5.41 3.98 -21.56
CA LYS A 123 -6.60 3.30 -22.07
C LYS A 123 -7.07 2.22 -21.12
N GLY A 124 -8.31 1.78 -21.32
CA GLY A 124 -8.86 0.62 -20.62
C GLY A 124 -7.99 -0.62 -20.82
N GLY A 125 -7.54 -1.22 -19.73
CA GLY A 125 -6.66 -2.39 -19.70
C GLY A 125 -5.18 -2.07 -19.53
N ASP A 126 -4.79 -0.80 -19.59
CA ASP A 126 -3.38 -0.42 -19.41
C ASP A 126 -2.91 -0.65 -17.97
N THR A 127 -1.59 -0.76 -17.82
CA THR A 127 -0.93 -0.88 -16.52
C THR A 127 -0.08 0.33 -16.23
N ILE A 128 -0.31 1.00 -15.10
CA ILE A 128 0.57 2.06 -14.60
C ILE A 128 1.79 1.41 -13.97
N THR A 129 2.97 1.76 -14.47
CA THR A 129 4.25 1.21 -14.01
C THR A 129 4.89 2.03 -12.90
N LEU A 130 4.61 3.33 -12.83
CA LEU A 130 5.22 4.22 -11.86
C LEU A 130 4.37 4.26 -10.58
N THR A 131 4.76 3.47 -9.59
CA THR A 131 3.96 3.22 -8.38
C THR A 131 4.72 3.50 -7.11
N GLN A 132 4.03 4.05 -6.10
CA GLN A 132 4.57 4.19 -4.74
C GLN A 132 3.67 3.47 -3.75
N SER A 133 4.22 2.42 -3.15
CA SER A 133 3.58 1.56 -2.15
C SER A 133 3.26 2.33 -0.86
N ALA A 134 2.35 1.78 -0.06
CA ALA A 134 1.97 2.37 1.22
C ALA A 134 3.15 2.41 2.19
N ILE A 135 3.25 3.51 2.93
CA ILE A 135 4.23 3.65 4.02
C ILE A 135 3.68 2.98 5.27
N VAL A 136 4.48 2.10 5.86
CA VAL A 136 4.21 1.45 7.15
C VAL A 136 4.95 2.25 8.23
N LEU A 137 4.21 2.83 9.17
CA LEU A 137 4.77 3.74 10.20
C LEU A 137 5.82 3.04 11.06
N GLU A 138 5.61 1.77 11.36
CA GLU A 138 6.51 0.92 12.13
C GLU A 138 7.90 0.85 11.48
N ASN A 139 7.95 0.75 10.14
CA ASN A 139 9.20 0.72 9.40
C ASN A 139 9.92 2.07 9.48
N LEU A 140 9.18 3.18 9.45
CA LEU A 140 9.77 4.52 9.59
C LEU A 140 10.32 4.75 10.99
N ILE A 141 9.60 4.31 12.03
CA ILE A 141 10.07 4.42 13.42
C ILE A 141 11.34 3.57 13.58
N GLY A 142 11.34 2.34 13.08
CA GLY A 142 12.51 1.46 13.10
C GLY A 142 13.72 2.08 12.39
N GLN A 143 13.52 2.60 11.18
CA GLN A 143 14.56 3.28 10.41
C GLN A 143 15.10 4.51 11.14
N PHE A 144 14.22 5.31 11.76
CA PHE A 144 14.60 6.48 12.53
C PHE A 144 15.42 6.12 13.78
N LEU A 145 14.97 5.13 14.56
CA LEU A 145 15.68 4.68 15.77
C LEU A 145 17.06 4.10 15.42
N TYR A 146 17.14 3.31 14.33
CA TYR A 146 18.40 2.76 13.85
C TYR A 146 19.38 3.85 13.42
N ASN A 147 18.92 4.80 12.59
CA ASN A 147 19.76 5.92 12.15
C ASN A 147 20.25 6.75 13.34
N LYS A 148 19.38 7.02 14.33
CA LYS A 148 19.77 7.74 15.54
C LYS A 148 20.77 6.96 16.41
N ALA A 149 20.64 5.65 16.49
CA ALA A 149 21.61 4.79 17.19
C ALA A 149 22.96 4.74 16.46
N ALA A 150 22.97 4.73 15.12
CA ALA A 150 24.17 4.80 14.30
C ALA A 150 24.91 6.14 14.47
N ASP A 151 24.17 7.25 14.49
CA ASP A 151 24.73 8.59 14.76
C ASP A 151 25.32 8.70 16.17
N ALA A 152 24.67 8.08 17.17
CA ALA A 152 25.18 8.04 18.55
C ALA A 152 26.41 7.14 18.72
N GLY A 153 26.51 6.05 17.95
CA GLY A 153 27.68 5.15 17.96
C GLY A 153 28.89 5.68 17.19
N GLY A 154 28.68 6.57 16.21
CA GLY A 154 29.75 7.20 15.42
C GLY A 154 30.60 8.22 16.18
N ALA A 155 30.11 8.75 17.31
CA ALA A 155 30.84 9.71 18.14
C ALA A 155 31.92 9.07 19.05
N GLN A 156 32.00 7.73 19.10
CA GLN A 156 32.89 6.98 20.01
C GLN A 156 33.87 6.05 19.26
N ALA A 157 34.38 6.45 18.10
CA ALA A 157 35.39 5.67 17.35
C ALA A 157 36.70 6.45 17.09
N GLY A 158 36.99 7.47 17.90
CA GLY A 158 38.17 8.34 17.74
C GLY A 158 39.33 8.13 18.72
N GLY A 159 39.32 7.10 19.59
CA GLY A 159 40.37 6.98 20.61
C GLY A 159 40.46 5.63 21.29
N ALA A 160 40.95 4.62 20.59
CA ALA A 160 41.54 3.41 21.20
C ALA A 160 42.30 2.58 20.15
N SER A 161 43.33 3.17 19.54
CA SER A 161 44.33 2.43 18.78
C SER A 161 45.64 2.41 19.57
N ALA A 162 45.70 1.59 20.62
CA ALA A 162 46.96 1.19 21.24
C ALA A 162 47.07 -0.33 21.12
N ALA A 163 47.70 -0.77 20.03
CA ALA A 163 48.07 -2.16 19.80
C ALA A 163 49.06 -2.64 20.87
N PRO A 164 48.93 -3.86 21.43
CA PRO A 164 50.01 -4.47 22.17
C PRO A 164 51.06 -5.00 21.18
N ALA A 165 52.32 -4.60 21.38
CA ALA A 165 53.46 -5.06 20.61
C ALA A 165 53.71 -6.57 20.79
N PRO A 166 54.21 -7.29 19.76
CA PRO A 166 54.58 -8.69 19.89
C PRO A 166 55.88 -8.82 20.72
N ALA A 167 55.85 -9.71 21.71
CA ALA A 167 57.01 -10.05 22.53
C ALA A 167 58.02 -10.90 21.71
N THR A 168 59.25 -10.40 21.61
CA THR A 168 60.40 -11.12 21.03
C THR A 168 60.83 -12.25 21.96
N PRO A 169 60.97 -13.52 21.50
CA PRO A 169 61.60 -14.57 22.28
C PRO A 169 63.12 -14.44 22.22
N ALA A 170 63.76 -14.42 23.39
CA ALA A 170 65.20 -14.43 23.57
C ALA A 170 65.83 -15.77 23.15
N ALA A 171 67.03 -15.69 22.57
CA ALA A 171 67.85 -16.81 22.14
C ALA A 171 68.70 -17.41 23.29
N ALA A 172 68.86 -18.75 23.31
CA ALA A 172 70.08 -19.54 23.64
C ALA A 172 69.72 -20.95 24.18
N PRO A 173 70.63 -21.95 24.18
CA PRO A 173 71.54 -22.40 23.13
C PRO A 173 71.44 -23.93 22.86
N ALA A 174 72.24 -24.40 21.91
CA ALA A 174 72.35 -25.78 21.40
C ALA A 174 72.89 -26.84 22.38
N GLN A 175 72.46 -28.10 22.18
CA GLN A 175 73.12 -29.42 22.44
C GLN A 175 72.00 -30.49 22.58
N GLY A 176 72.02 -31.71 22.05
CA GLY A 176 72.93 -32.50 21.25
C GLY A 176 72.33 -33.92 21.12
N ALA A 177 72.82 -34.69 20.14
CA ALA A 177 72.84 -36.16 20.07
C ALA A 177 71.54 -36.99 20.23
N ALA A 178 71.23 -37.76 19.17
CA ALA A 178 71.02 -39.23 19.16
C ALA A 178 69.93 -39.60 18.13
N THR A 179 70.29 -40.09 16.94
CA THR A 179 70.31 -41.51 16.53
C THR A 179 69.02 -42.31 16.74
N VAL A 180 68.67 -43.09 15.69
CA VAL A 180 67.85 -44.33 15.70
C VAL A 180 66.32 -44.07 15.73
N ASN A 181 65.43 -44.65 14.92
CA ASN A 181 65.44 -45.92 14.18
C ASN A 181 64.45 -45.88 12.99
N GLN A 182 64.70 -46.77 12.04
CA GLN A 182 63.87 -47.15 10.91
C GLN A 182 62.52 -47.78 11.34
N GLY A 183 61.55 -47.81 10.43
CA GLY A 183 60.74 -49.02 10.25
C GLY A 183 59.27 -48.84 9.92
N LYS A 184 58.97 -49.16 8.66
CA LYS A 184 57.67 -49.52 8.04
C LYS A 184 56.77 -48.39 7.57
#